data_AF-A0A1F5P3D7-F1
#
_entry.id   AF-A0A1F5P3D7-F1
#
_cell.length_a   1.000
_cell.length_b   1.000
_cell.length_c   1.000
_cell.angle_alpha   90.00
_cell.angle_beta   90.00
_cell.angle_gamma   90.00
#
_symmetry.space_group_name_H-M   'P 1'
#
loop_
_entity.id
_entity.type
_entity.pdbx_description
1 polymer ?
#
loop_
_entity_poly.entity_id
_entity_poly.type
_entity_poly.pdbx_seq_one_letter_code
_entity_poly.pdbx_strand_id
1 'polypeptide(L)'
;MMAANKKILSISVAVLTALQVGLFGFVAEAGQAGYSSDTNVALTSQTLTIVAGSSADSVATGSTTVIVSITSPDTLTIRSANKFELNNNASIAYTCGSSFSELVVSGTRTVVITPSMTVCGSSSGGGSSGGGGGGGGGGGSSPPSSTPIDPVSPASSTSPASCIVKGDISGDCKVTLTDFSIAAFWYRKPITNALVQEREKTILNNDGKINLVDFSIMAFYYTK
;
A
#
# COMPACT_ATOMS: atom_id res chain seq x y z
N MET A 1 -22.49 -15.94 -65.86
CA MET A 1 -21.20 -15.25 -66.15
C MET A 1 -21.52 -13.76 -66.22
N MET A 2 -21.57 -13.09 -65.07
CA MET A 2 -20.52 -12.18 -64.58
C MET A 2 -20.34 -10.93 -65.45
N ALA A 3 -20.95 -9.82 -65.02
CA ALA A 3 -20.48 -8.47 -65.31
C ALA A 3 -20.69 -7.60 -64.06
N ALA A 4 -19.60 -7.05 -63.56
CA ALA A 4 -19.50 -6.20 -62.39
C ALA A 4 -19.95 -4.76 -62.70
N ASN A 5 -20.48 -4.06 -61.70
CA ASN A 5 -20.17 -2.65 -61.42
C ASN A 5 -21.02 -2.15 -60.24
N LYS A 6 -20.41 -1.88 -59.08
CA LYS A 6 -21.00 -0.94 -58.13
C LYS A 6 -19.93 -0.19 -57.33
N LYS A 7 -19.61 0.98 -57.89
CA LYS A 7 -19.40 2.27 -57.24
C LYS A 7 -18.72 2.26 -55.87
N ILE A 8 -17.45 2.65 -55.88
CA ILE A 8 -16.74 3.31 -54.79
C ILE A 8 -17.50 4.59 -54.43
N LEU A 9 -18.00 4.72 -53.19
CA LEU A 9 -18.19 6.03 -52.58
C LEU A 9 -18.35 5.98 -51.05
N SER A 10 -17.61 6.88 -50.42
CA SER A 10 -17.82 7.55 -49.14
C SER A 10 -17.43 6.86 -47.83
N ILE A 11 -16.21 7.23 -47.41
CA ILE A 11 -15.79 7.44 -46.03
C ILE A 11 -16.83 8.32 -45.32
N SER A 12 -17.57 7.71 -44.41
CA SER A 12 -18.32 8.38 -43.36
C SER A 12 -17.96 7.68 -42.05
N VAL A 13 -16.80 8.03 -41.48
CA VAL A 13 -16.44 7.64 -40.11
C VAL A 13 -17.41 8.39 -39.21
N ALA A 14 -18.48 7.69 -38.84
CA ALA A 14 -19.45 8.14 -37.87
C ALA A 14 -18.75 8.32 -36.54
N VAL A 15 -18.46 9.58 -36.21
CA VAL A 15 -18.36 10.07 -34.84
C VAL A 15 -19.74 9.85 -34.22
N LEU A 16 -19.92 8.74 -33.52
CA LEU A 16 -21.10 8.48 -32.73
C LEU A 16 -20.70 7.77 -31.43
N THR A 17 -20.47 8.60 -30.42
CA THR A 17 -20.79 8.37 -29.00
C THR A 17 -20.71 6.94 -28.49
N ALA A 18 -19.58 6.58 -27.89
CA ALA A 18 -19.55 5.64 -26.77
C ALA A 18 -19.08 6.39 -25.53
N LEU A 19 -20.03 7.04 -24.84
CA LEU A 19 -19.95 7.27 -23.40
C LEU A 19 -19.97 5.90 -22.73
N GLN A 20 -18.83 5.21 -22.75
CA GLN A 20 -18.58 4.11 -21.84
C GLN A 20 -17.86 4.71 -20.66
N VAL A 21 -18.61 4.92 -19.58
CA VAL A 21 -18.05 4.86 -18.23
C VAL A 21 -17.58 3.41 -18.06
N GLY A 22 -16.40 3.15 -18.62
CA GLY A 22 -15.70 1.89 -18.59
C GLY A 22 -15.27 1.65 -17.15
N LEU A 23 -16.04 0.77 -16.51
CA LEU A 23 -15.68 -0.01 -15.35
C LEU A 23 -14.17 -0.28 -15.34
N PHE A 24 -13.46 0.31 -14.36
CA PHE A 24 -12.02 0.13 -14.19
C PHE A 24 -11.70 -1.34 -13.98
N GLY A 25 -11.04 -1.91 -14.97
CA GLY A 25 -10.65 -3.31 -14.99
C GLY A 25 -9.85 -3.61 -16.26
N PHE A 26 -8.80 -2.83 -16.51
CA PHE A 26 -7.77 -3.30 -17.43
C PHE A 26 -6.99 -4.39 -16.70
N VAL A 27 -7.32 -5.65 -16.96
CA VAL A 27 -6.27 -6.67 -16.92
C VAL A 27 -5.38 -6.37 -18.12
N ALA A 28 -4.26 -5.70 -17.88
CA ALA A 28 -3.23 -5.54 -18.89
C ALA A 28 -2.79 -6.96 -19.31
N GLU A 29 -2.84 -7.25 -20.60
CA GLU A 29 -2.07 -8.36 -21.19
C GLU A 29 -0.61 -8.19 -20.78
N ALA A 30 0.10 -9.31 -20.60
CA ALA A 30 1.53 -9.35 -20.27
C ALA A 30 2.39 -8.76 -21.41
N GLY A 31 2.39 -7.44 -21.51
CA GLY A 31 3.23 -6.62 -22.37
C GLY A 31 3.71 -5.41 -21.58
N GLN A 32 4.95 -5.00 -21.79
CA GLN A 32 5.54 -3.84 -21.10
C GLN A 32 4.61 -2.62 -21.15
N ALA A 33 4.15 -2.20 -19.98
CA ALA A 33 3.45 -0.95 -19.76
C ALA A 33 4.47 0.20 -19.79
N GLY A 34 4.61 0.81 -20.97
CA GLY A 34 5.37 2.05 -21.15
C GLY A 34 4.52 3.28 -20.89
N TYR A 35 5.00 4.19 -20.05
CA TYR A 35 4.31 5.42 -19.68
C TYR A 35 4.95 6.62 -20.39
N SER A 36 4.45 7.00 -21.57
CA SER A 36 4.98 8.15 -22.34
C SER A 36 4.50 9.52 -21.81
N SER A 37 3.62 9.54 -20.82
CA SER A 37 3.08 10.73 -20.16
C SER A 37 2.71 10.42 -18.72
N ASP A 38 2.63 11.46 -17.88
CA ASP A 38 2.22 11.32 -16.48
C ASP A 38 0.84 10.66 -16.40
N THR A 39 0.77 9.53 -15.71
CA THR A 39 -0.45 8.72 -15.61
C THR A 39 -0.93 8.70 -14.17
N ASN A 40 -2.18 9.12 -13.95
CA ASN A 40 -2.77 9.14 -12.62
C ASN A 40 -3.27 7.77 -12.21
N VAL A 41 -2.91 7.37 -10.99
CA VAL A 41 -3.35 6.15 -10.32
C VAL A 41 -4.22 6.56 -9.15
N ALA A 42 -5.52 6.35 -9.28
CA ALA A 42 -6.49 6.65 -8.23
C ALA A 42 -6.56 5.50 -7.22
N LEU A 43 -6.31 5.83 -5.96
CA LEU A 43 -6.63 5.01 -4.79
C LEU A 43 -7.87 5.59 -4.11
N THR A 44 -8.48 4.86 -3.19
CA THR A 44 -9.70 5.27 -2.49
C THR A 44 -9.55 6.60 -1.74
N SER A 45 -8.36 6.93 -1.24
CA SER A 45 -8.11 8.12 -0.41
C SER A 45 -7.11 9.10 -1.02
N GLN A 46 -6.48 8.77 -2.14
CA GLN A 46 -5.39 9.57 -2.71
C GLN A 46 -5.11 9.21 -4.16
N THR A 47 -4.51 10.14 -4.90
CA THR A 47 -4.07 9.93 -6.28
C THR A 47 -2.56 9.99 -6.34
N LEU A 48 -1.94 8.97 -6.92
CA LEU A 48 -0.53 8.96 -7.27
C LEU A 48 -0.34 9.25 -8.76
N THR A 49 0.88 9.58 -9.15
CA THR A 49 1.27 9.78 -10.54
C THR A 49 2.42 8.85 -10.88
N ILE A 50 2.25 8.01 -11.89
CA ILE A 50 3.36 7.36 -12.58
C ILE A 50 3.96 8.39 -13.53
N VAL A 51 5.25 8.68 -13.38
CA VAL A 51 5.91 9.75 -14.11
C VAL A 51 6.21 9.32 -15.55
N ALA A 52 6.06 10.24 -16.50
CA ALA A 52 6.43 10.04 -17.90
C ALA A 52 7.87 9.52 -18.04
N GLY A 53 8.10 8.57 -18.94
CA GLY A 53 9.37 7.88 -19.13
C GLY A 53 9.53 6.60 -18.30
N SER A 54 8.53 6.23 -17.48
CA SER A 54 8.53 4.97 -16.71
C SER A 54 8.21 3.76 -17.58
N SER A 55 8.75 2.59 -17.21
CA SER A 55 8.44 1.29 -17.81
C SER A 55 8.29 0.21 -16.73
N ALA A 56 7.29 -0.66 -16.87
CA ALA A 56 7.11 -1.86 -16.05
C ALA A 56 6.34 -2.92 -16.84
N ASP A 57 6.49 -4.19 -16.49
CA ASP A 57 5.72 -5.27 -17.13
C ASP A 57 4.25 -5.23 -16.75
N SER A 58 3.96 -4.89 -15.49
CA SER A 58 2.59 -4.67 -15.05
C SER A 58 2.52 -3.66 -13.92
N VAL A 59 1.46 -2.86 -13.94
CA VAL A 59 1.04 -2.04 -12.81
C VAL A 59 -0.43 -2.33 -12.54
N ALA A 60 -0.70 -2.96 -11.40
CA ALA A 60 -2.05 -3.24 -10.93
C ALA A 60 -2.40 -2.31 -9.76
N THR A 61 -3.62 -1.80 -9.76
CA THR A 61 -4.09 -0.85 -8.76
C THR A 61 -5.13 -1.53 -7.86
N GLY A 62 -4.85 -1.59 -6.57
CA GLY A 62 -5.84 -1.90 -5.54
C GLY A 62 -6.51 -0.63 -5.01
N SER A 63 -7.36 -0.77 -4.00
CA SER A 63 -8.01 0.38 -3.34
C SER A 63 -7.03 1.26 -2.57
N THR A 64 -6.00 0.67 -1.96
CA THR A 64 -4.99 1.39 -1.15
C THR A 64 -3.55 1.09 -1.57
N THR A 65 -3.36 0.27 -2.61
CA THR A 65 -2.05 -0.24 -3.00
C THR A 65 -1.83 -0.14 -4.49
N VAL A 66 -0.57 -0.01 -4.89
CA VAL A 66 -0.13 -0.14 -6.28
C VAL A 66 0.89 -1.26 -6.34
N ILE A 67 0.63 -2.27 -7.17
CA ILE A 67 1.51 -3.42 -7.38
C ILE A 67 2.24 -3.20 -8.70
N VAL A 68 3.56 -3.11 -8.65
CA VAL A 68 4.43 -2.93 -9.81
C VAL A 68 5.26 -4.21 -9.98
N SER A 69 5.24 -4.82 -11.16
CA SER A 69 6.14 -5.93 -11.48
C SER A 69 7.02 -5.56 -12.66
N ILE A 70 8.32 -5.79 -12.48
CA ILE A 70 9.38 -5.55 -13.45
C ILE A 70 10.14 -6.87 -13.63
N THR A 71 10.16 -7.43 -14.83
CA THR A 71 10.80 -8.71 -15.20
C THR A 71 12.05 -8.50 -16.04
N SER A 72 12.07 -7.49 -16.93
CA SER A 72 13.28 -6.93 -17.56
C SER A 72 13.87 -5.79 -16.72
N PRO A 73 15.17 -5.51 -16.78
CA PRO A 73 15.76 -4.41 -16.01
C PRO A 73 15.28 -3.04 -16.53
N ASP A 74 14.17 -2.59 -15.97
CA ASP A 74 13.49 -1.33 -16.28
C ASP A 74 13.38 -0.44 -15.03
N THR A 75 12.88 0.77 -15.22
CA THR A 75 12.67 1.75 -14.14
C THR A 75 11.29 2.35 -14.19
N LEU A 76 10.59 2.32 -13.06
CA LEU A 76 9.30 2.98 -12.89
C LEU A 76 9.36 3.96 -11.73
N THR A 77 8.88 5.17 -11.97
CA THR A 77 8.84 6.25 -10.97
C THR A 77 7.40 6.57 -10.59
N ILE A 78 7.12 6.53 -9.28
CA ILE A 78 5.82 6.89 -8.71
C ILE A 78 5.99 8.12 -7.80
N ARG A 79 5.06 9.06 -7.95
CA ARG A 79 5.05 10.33 -7.23
C ARG A 79 3.73 10.56 -6.50
N SER A 80 3.79 11.16 -5.31
CA SER A 80 2.63 11.74 -4.61
C SER A 80 2.78 13.24 -4.51
N ALA A 81 1.86 13.99 -5.11
CA ALA A 81 1.83 15.45 -5.04
C ALA A 81 1.54 15.98 -3.63
N ASN A 82 0.89 15.18 -2.78
CA ASN A 82 0.62 15.53 -1.38
C ASN A 82 1.76 15.12 -0.44
N LYS A 83 2.91 14.66 -1.00
CA LYS A 83 4.08 14.21 -0.26
C LYS A 83 3.80 13.06 0.71
N PHE A 84 2.83 12.21 0.41
CA PHE A 84 2.54 11.07 1.27
C PHE A 84 3.72 10.08 1.31
N GLU A 85 4.00 9.49 2.47
CA GLU A 85 5.04 8.46 2.59
C GLU A 85 4.71 7.27 1.67
N LEU A 86 5.68 6.86 0.85
CA LEU A 86 5.51 5.82 -0.16
C LEU A 86 6.05 4.49 0.38
N ASN A 87 5.37 3.98 1.41
CA ASN A 87 5.78 2.74 2.07
C ASN A 87 5.67 1.59 1.06
N ASN A 88 6.61 0.66 1.10
CA ASN A 88 6.66 -0.45 0.17
C ASN A 88 7.26 -1.70 0.82
N ASN A 89 6.87 -2.87 0.32
CA ASN A 89 7.33 -4.16 0.83
C ASN A 89 8.80 -4.48 0.46
N ALA A 90 9.39 -3.74 -0.48
CA ALA A 90 10.73 -3.99 -0.99
C ALA A 90 11.81 -3.14 -0.30
N SER A 91 11.45 -2.39 0.75
CA SER A 91 12.34 -1.50 1.50
C SER A 91 13.11 -0.50 0.62
N ILE A 92 12.52 -0.12 -0.51
CA ILE A 92 13.07 0.89 -1.40
C ILE A 92 12.87 2.25 -0.73
N ALA A 93 13.93 3.03 -0.58
CA ALA A 93 13.82 4.37 -0.05
C ALA A 93 13.04 5.28 -1.02
N TYR A 94 12.12 6.07 -0.49
CA TYR A 94 11.51 7.17 -1.22
C TYR A 94 12.21 8.49 -0.89
N THR A 95 12.25 9.39 -1.85
CA THR A 95 12.74 10.76 -1.67
C THR A 95 11.58 11.64 -1.23
N CYS A 96 11.75 12.35 -0.12
CA CYS A 96 10.81 13.38 0.29
C CYS A 96 11.24 14.74 -0.24
N GLY A 97 10.64 15.17 -1.35
CA GLY A 97 10.90 16.47 -1.96
C GLY A 97 10.19 17.63 -1.26
N SER A 98 10.38 18.85 -1.79
CA SER A 98 9.69 20.05 -1.29
C SER A 98 8.20 20.03 -1.63
N SER A 99 7.83 19.58 -2.83
CA SER A 99 6.46 19.62 -3.35
C SER A 99 5.83 18.24 -3.61
N PHE A 100 6.61 17.17 -3.54
CA PHE A 100 6.14 15.80 -3.75
C PHE A 100 7.03 14.79 -3.04
N SER A 101 6.52 13.59 -2.82
CA SER A 101 7.33 12.41 -2.49
C SER A 101 7.46 11.53 -3.72
N GLU A 102 8.60 10.86 -3.88
CA GLU A 102 8.93 10.09 -5.07
C GLU A 102 9.60 8.76 -4.71
N LEU A 103 9.17 7.69 -5.35
CA LEU A 103 9.73 6.34 -5.22
C LEU A 103 10.14 5.85 -6.59
N VAL A 104 11.39 5.40 -6.71
CA VAL A 104 11.93 4.83 -7.96
C VAL A 104 12.10 3.33 -7.78
N VAL A 105 11.34 2.56 -8.55
CA VAL A 105 11.43 1.09 -8.61
C VAL A 105 12.30 0.73 -9.80
N SER A 106 13.40 0.00 -9.57
CA SER A 106 14.37 -0.32 -10.62
C SER A 106 14.82 -1.78 -10.62
N GLY A 107 15.10 -2.33 -11.80
CA GLY A 107 15.56 -3.72 -11.93
C GLY A 107 14.46 -4.75 -11.70
N THR A 108 14.80 -6.02 -11.93
CA THR A 108 13.83 -7.14 -11.90
C THR A 108 13.31 -7.40 -10.48
N ARG A 109 12.09 -6.92 -10.19
CA ARG A 109 11.42 -7.09 -8.89
C ARG A 109 9.92 -6.85 -8.98
N THR A 110 9.19 -7.37 -7.99
CA THR A 110 7.79 -7.02 -7.74
C THR A 110 7.69 -6.23 -6.45
N VAL A 111 7.06 -5.06 -6.50
CA VAL A 111 6.91 -4.14 -5.38
C VAL A 111 5.44 -3.83 -5.15
N VAL A 112 5.01 -3.96 -3.90
CA VAL A 112 3.70 -3.51 -3.42
C VAL A 112 3.92 -2.20 -2.69
N ILE A 113 3.41 -1.11 -3.28
CA ILE A 113 3.48 0.24 -2.74
C ILE A 113 2.16 0.50 -2.00
N THR A 114 2.25 0.84 -0.72
CA THR A 114 1.14 1.16 0.17
C THR A 114 1.36 2.56 0.73
N PRO A 115 0.94 3.62 0.01
CA PRO A 115 1.11 4.97 0.48
C PRO A 115 0.41 5.20 1.82
N SER A 116 1.05 5.95 2.72
CA SER A 116 0.45 6.43 3.97
C SER A 116 -0.41 7.67 3.73
N MET A 117 -1.13 8.13 4.75
CA MET A 117 -1.68 9.50 4.79
C MET A 117 -0.74 10.48 5.50
N THR A 118 0.39 9.99 6.02
CA THR A 118 1.43 10.82 6.64
C THR A 118 2.20 11.55 5.56
N VAL A 119 2.37 12.87 5.72
CA VAL A 119 3.17 13.71 4.82
C VAL A 119 4.63 13.54 5.21
N CYS A 120 5.45 13.02 4.30
CA CYS A 120 6.87 12.87 4.53
C CYS A 120 7.53 14.22 4.84
N GLY A 121 8.54 14.21 5.70
CA GLY A 121 9.25 15.42 6.11
C GLY A 121 8.44 16.33 7.04
N SER A 122 7.17 16.01 7.32
CA SER A 122 6.49 16.52 8.50
C SER A 122 7.09 15.79 9.69
N SER A 123 8.14 16.37 10.28
CA SER A 123 8.39 16.08 11.68
C SER A 123 7.10 16.38 12.43
N SER A 124 6.60 15.39 13.17
CA SER A 124 5.72 15.66 14.30
C SER A 124 6.43 16.72 15.14
N GLY A 125 5.94 17.95 15.08
CA GLY A 125 6.50 19.10 15.78
C GLY A 125 6.38 18.92 17.28
N GLY A 126 7.42 18.34 17.88
CA GLY A 126 7.75 18.46 19.29
C GLY A 126 9.26 18.63 19.39
N GLY A 127 9.73 19.86 19.57
CA GLY A 127 11.16 20.14 19.70
C GLY A 127 11.53 21.59 19.46
N SER A 128 11.34 22.42 20.49
CA SER A 128 11.81 23.80 20.58
C SER A 128 13.31 23.92 20.32
N SER A 129 13.70 24.85 19.46
CA SER A 129 15.07 25.35 19.38
C SER A 129 15.35 26.27 20.57
N GLY A 130 15.95 25.72 21.62
CA GLY A 130 16.45 26.48 22.77
C GLY A 130 17.91 26.12 23.03
N GLY A 131 18.83 26.98 22.61
CA GLY A 131 20.26 26.87 22.94
C GLY A 131 20.79 28.22 23.39
N GLY A 132 21.17 28.33 24.67
CA GLY A 132 21.77 29.54 25.22
C GLY A 132 21.94 29.52 26.74
N GLY A 133 23.02 28.89 27.19
CA GLY A 133 23.87 29.08 28.38
C GLY A 133 23.38 29.77 29.68
N GLY A 134 23.86 29.23 30.81
CA GLY A 134 24.17 30.03 32.02
C GLY A 134 23.95 29.36 33.38
N GLY A 135 25.05 28.92 34.01
CA GLY A 135 25.43 28.99 35.44
C GLY A 135 24.44 28.78 36.61
N GLY A 136 24.91 28.02 37.62
CA GLY A 136 24.78 28.42 39.04
C GLY A 136 23.99 27.50 40.00
N GLY A 137 24.73 26.75 40.83
CA GLY A 137 24.60 26.62 42.30
C GLY A 137 23.26 26.27 43.01
N GLY A 138 23.32 25.20 43.83
CA GLY A 138 22.86 25.25 45.23
C GLY A 138 21.58 24.50 45.63
N GLY A 139 21.76 23.39 46.37
CA GLY A 139 21.03 23.00 47.59
C GLY A 139 19.50 22.83 47.59
N GLY A 140 19.01 21.65 47.99
CA GLY A 140 17.64 21.50 48.52
C GLY A 140 17.04 20.11 48.38
N SER A 141 16.59 19.56 49.51
CA SER A 141 16.09 18.20 49.75
C SER A 141 14.83 17.76 48.97
N SER A 142 14.71 16.44 48.78
CA SER A 142 13.63 15.70 48.10
C SER A 142 12.20 15.96 48.61
N PRO A 143 11.20 15.56 47.80
CA PRO A 143 10.30 14.47 48.23
C PRO A 143 10.11 13.39 47.13
N PRO A 144 9.66 12.16 47.47
CA PRO A 144 9.52 11.08 46.49
C PRO A 144 8.21 11.26 45.71
N SER A 145 8.28 11.20 44.38
CA SER A 145 7.09 11.22 43.52
C SER A 145 7.23 10.16 42.43
N SER A 146 6.43 9.11 42.60
CA SER A 146 5.99 8.08 41.64
C SER A 146 6.69 8.05 40.28
N THR A 147 7.46 6.99 40.04
CA THR A 147 7.82 6.48 38.70
C THR A 147 6.56 6.21 37.89
N PRO A 148 6.31 6.93 36.78
CA PRO A 148 5.45 6.44 35.72
C PRO A 148 6.22 5.35 34.99
N ILE A 149 5.52 4.25 34.74
CA ILE A 149 5.97 3.09 34.00
C ILE A 149 6.21 3.54 32.56
N ASP A 150 7.45 3.50 32.07
CA ASP A 150 7.73 3.72 30.66
C ASP A 150 6.93 2.69 29.83
N PRO A 151 6.09 3.12 28.86
CA PRO A 151 5.49 2.20 27.92
C PRO A 151 6.61 1.54 27.12
N VAL A 152 6.71 0.22 27.28
CA VAL A 152 7.64 -0.65 26.61
C VAL A 152 7.53 -0.46 25.10
N SER A 153 8.70 -0.27 24.48
CA SER A 153 8.99 -0.32 23.05
C SER A 153 8.20 -1.41 22.31
N PRO A 154 7.69 -1.14 21.09
CA PRO A 154 7.61 -2.18 20.07
C PRO A 154 8.91 -2.16 19.27
N ALA A 155 9.61 -3.28 19.36
CA ALA A 155 10.75 -3.63 18.55
C ALA A 155 10.37 -3.79 17.07
N SER A 156 11.30 -3.37 16.22
CA SER A 156 11.72 -4.02 14.98
C SER A 156 10.66 -4.75 14.13
N SER A 157 10.22 -4.12 13.04
CA SER A 157 9.69 -4.81 11.87
C SER A 157 10.83 -5.35 11.00
N THR A 158 11.53 -6.37 11.50
CA THR A 158 12.28 -7.27 10.62
C THR A 158 11.27 -8.02 9.77
N SER A 159 11.16 -7.63 8.50
CA SER A 159 10.81 -8.57 7.43
C SER A 159 11.80 -9.74 7.51
N PRO A 160 11.31 -10.98 7.64
CA PRO A 160 11.63 -11.91 6.57
C PRO A 160 10.55 -12.97 6.28
N ALA A 161 10.59 -13.45 5.04
CA ALA A 161 10.31 -14.81 4.58
C ALA A 161 9.03 -15.54 5.08
N SER A 162 8.23 -15.97 4.11
CA SER A 162 6.97 -16.72 4.23
C SER A 162 6.86 -17.65 5.43
N CYS A 163 6.05 -17.24 6.40
CA CYS A 163 5.45 -18.11 7.41
C CYS A 163 3.93 -17.97 7.29
N ILE A 164 3.36 -18.38 6.15
CA ILE A 164 1.91 -18.35 6.00
C ILE A 164 1.33 -19.49 6.85
N VAL A 165 0.97 -19.16 8.08
CA VAL A 165 0.27 -20.06 9.00
C VAL A 165 -1.22 -19.70 8.95
N LYS A 166 -2.09 -20.71 8.80
CA LYS A 166 -3.54 -20.50 8.90
C LYS A 166 -3.84 -19.85 10.25
N GLY A 167 -4.61 -18.75 10.25
CA GLY A 167 -4.96 -17.99 11.45
C GLY A 167 -3.98 -16.90 11.90
N ASP A 168 -2.79 -16.75 11.29
CA ASP A 168 -1.83 -15.68 11.63
C ASP A 168 -2.19 -14.37 10.92
N ILE A 169 -3.08 -13.57 11.53
CA ILE A 169 -3.59 -12.33 10.94
C ILE A 169 -2.67 -11.13 11.19
N SER A 170 -1.76 -11.23 12.17
CA SER A 170 -0.76 -10.20 12.48
C SER A 170 0.48 -10.29 11.59
N GLY A 171 0.82 -11.47 11.10
CA GLY A 171 1.96 -11.76 10.22
C GLY A 171 3.27 -11.96 10.98
N ASP A 172 3.19 -12.40 12.24
CA ASP A 172 4.34 -12.59 13.13
C ASP A 172 4.78 -14.08 13.25
N CYS A 173 4.27 -14.93 12.36
CA CYS A 173 4.50 -16.38 12.30
C CYS A 173 3.93 -17.16 13.48
N LYS A 174 3.03 -16.56 14.26
CA LYS A 174 2.37 -17.18 15.41
C LYS A 174 0.87 -16.93 15.31
N VAL A 175 0.11 -17.75 16.03
CA VAL A 175 -1.32 -17.52 16.21
C VAL A 175 -1.57 -17.35 17.69
N THR A 176 -1.64 -16.11 18.15
CA THR A 176 -1.72 -15.76 19.57
C THR A 176 -2.96 -14.92 19.87
N LEU A 177 -3.14 -14.50 21.12
CA LEU A 177 -4.24 -13.59 21.51
C LEU A 177 -4.21 -12.28 20.71
N THR A 178 -3.05 -11.86 20.21
CA THR A 178 -2.93 -10.69 19.34
C THR A 178 -3.73 -10.89 18.06
N ASP A 179 -3.60 -12.04 17.41
CA ASP A 179 -4.35 -12.35 16.20
C ASP A 179 -5.86 -12.36 16.47
N PHE A 180 -6.26 -13.00 17.57
CA PHE A 180 -7.66 -13.02 18.01
C PHE A 180 -8.21 -11.62 18.23
N SER A 181 -7.43 -10.70 18.80
CA SER A 181 -7.86 -9.31 19.02
C SER A 181 -8.09 -8.57 17.71
N ILE A 182 -7.26 -8.83 16.69
CA ILE A 182 -7.40 -8.24 15.36
C ILE A 182 -8.63 -8.83 14.67
N ALA A 183 -8.82 -10.15 14.69
CA ALA A 183 -10.01 -10.79 14.14
C ALA A 183 -11.30 -10.30 14.83
N ALA A 184 -11.28 -10.12 16.15
CA ALA A 184 -12.43 -9.66 16.93
C ALA A 184 -12.84 -8.24 16.57
N PHE A 185 -11.88 -7.38 16.24
CA PHE A 185 -12.17 -6.04 15.76
C PHE A 185 -13.03 -6.06 14.48
N TRP A 186 -12.89 -7.08 13.63
CA TRP A 186 -13.61 -7.25 12.36
C TRP A 186 -14.85 -8.15 12.47
N TYR A 187 -15.15 -8.70 13.64
CA TYR A 187 -16.28 -9.64 13.83
C TYR A 187 -17.62 -9.03 13.40
N ARG A 188 -18.31 -9.71 12.46
CA ARG A 188 -19.58 -9.29 11.86
C ARG A 188 -19.57 -7.92 11.18
N LYS A 189 -18.39 -7.35 10.93
CA LYS A 189 -18.26 -6.13 10.13
C LYS A 189 -18.14 -6.49 8.65
N PRO A 190 -18.66 -5.64 7.74
CA PRO A 190 -18.39 -5.82 6.32
C PRO A 190 -16.88 -5.67 6.07
N ILE A 191 -16.27 -6.67 5.43
CA ILE A 191 -14.87 -6.61 5.01
C ILE A 191 -14.78 -5.73 3.76
N THR A 192 -14.53 -4.44 3.96
CA THR A 192 -14.32 -3.46 2.88
C THR A 192 -12.84 -3.20 2.61
N ASN A 193 -11.97 -3.63 3.52
CA ASN A 193 -10.54 -3.47 3.40
C ASN A 193 -9.94 -4.65 2.61
N ALA A 194 -9.31 -4.35 1.48
CA ALA A 194 -8.73 -5.35 0.59
C ALA A 194 -7.62 -6.19 1.27
N LEU A 195 -6.86 -5.63 2.20
CA LEU A 195 -5.84 -6.39 2.94
C LEU A 195 -6.50 -7.40 3.89
N VAL A 196 -7.54 -7.00 4.62
CA VAL A 196 -8.28 -7.91 5.50
C VAL A 196 -8.97 -9.01 4.70
N GLN A 197 -9.49 -8.67 3.51
CA GLN A 197 -10.08 -9.65 2.60
C GLN A 197 -9.05 -10.64 2.03
N GLU A 198 -7.88 -10.17 1.59
CA GLU A 198 -6.81 -11.06 1.15
C GLU A 198 -6.28 -11.93 2.29
N ARG A 199 -6.21 -11.42 3.53
CA ARG A 199 -5.87 -12.23 4.70
C ARG A 199 -6.95 -13.27 4.98
N GLU A 200 -8.22 -12.90 5.05
CA GLU A 200 -9.33 -13.84 5.25
C GLU A 200 -9.31 -14.96 4.19
N LYS A 201 -9.14 -14.60 2.92
CA LYS A 201 -9.03 -15.54 1.80
C LYS A 201 -7.83 -16.49 1.91
N THR A 202 -6.67 -15.99 2.30
CA THR A 202 -5.42 -16.78 2.29
C THR A 202 -5.27 -17.62 3.56
N ILE A 203 -5.53 -17.05 4.73
CA ILE A 203 -5.21 -17.67 6.03
C ILE A 203 -6.44 -18.09 6.85
N LEU A 204 -7.68 -17.84 6.38
CA LEU A 204 -8.93 -18.29 7.03
C LEU A 204 -9.78 -19.16 6.09
N ASN A 205 -11.10 -18.99 6.00
CA ASN A 205 -11.99 -19.89 5.25
C ASN A 205 -12.47 -19.36 3.89
N ASN A 206 -12.11 -18.12 3.52
CA ASN A 206 -12.48 -17.49 2.24
C ASN A 206 -14.00 -17.36 2.02
N ASP A 207 -14.76 -17.08 3.08
CA ASP A 207 -16.19 -16.76 3.01
C ASP A 207 -16.47 -15.25 2.97
N GLY A 208 -15.42 -14.42 3.08
CA GLY A 208 -15.50 -12.97 3.02
C GLY A 208 -16.09 -12.32 4.29
N LYS A 209 -16.19 -13.04 5.41
CA LYS A 209 -16.78 -12.55 6.66
C LYS A 209 -16.07 -13.12 7.88
N ILE A 210 -15.45 -12.27 8.69
CA ILE A 210 -14.91 -12.71 9.99
C ILE A 210 -16.05 -13.07 10.96
N ASN A 211 -16.18 -14.35 11.26
CA ASN A 211 -17.21 -14.93 12.11
C ASN A 211 -16.65 -16.09 12.99
N LEU A 212 -17.53 -16.80 13.71
CA LEU A 212 -17.11 -17.85 14.64
C LEU A 212 -16.38 -19.01 13.95
N VAL A 213 -16.62 -19.24 12.66
CA VAL A 213 -15.88 -20.24 11.88
C VAL A 213 -14.42 -19.83 11.77
N ASP A 214 -14.10 -18.58 11.48
CA ASP A 214 -12.72 -18.07 11.45
C ASP A 214 -12.04 -18.19 12.81
N PHE A 215 -12.75 -17.81 13.88
CA PHE A 215 -12.25 -17.98 15.24
C PHE A 215 -11.96 -19.43 15.58
N SER A 216 -12.76 -20.38 15.08
CA SER A 216 -12.51 -21.81 15.27
C SER A 216 -11.24 -22.28 14.54
N ILE A 217 -10.96 -21.72 13.36
CA ILE A 217 -9.71 -21.99 12.62
C ILE A 217 -8.52 -21.42 13.39
N MET A 218 -8.60 -20.18 13.86
CA MET A 218 -7.54 -19.56 14.66
C MET A 218 -7.27 -20.33 15.96
N ALA A 219 -8.33 -20.84 16.61
CA ALA A 219 -8.19 -21.63 17.83
C ALA A 219 -7.50 -22.98 17.56
N PHE A 220 -7.76 -23.59 16.41
CA PHE A 220 -7.08 -24.82 16.00
C PHE A 220 -5.58 -24.60 15.80
N TYR A 221 -5.17 -23.46 15.24
CA TYR A 221 -3.77 -23.13 14.97
C TYR A 221 -3.06 -22.37 16.12
N TYR A 222 -3.72 -22.15 17.26
CA TYR A 222 -3.19 -21.35 18.36
C TYR A 222 -1.84 -21.87 18.88
N THR A 223 -0.87 -20.95 18.96
CA THR A 223 0.48 -21.19 19.48
C THR A 223 0.70 -20.40 20.76
N LYS A 224 1.29 -21.05 21.76
CA LYS A 224 1.69 -20.41 23.03
C LYS A 224 2.97 -19.59 22.88
#